data_AF-A0AAW0TGQ9-F1
#
_entry.id   AF-A0AAW0TGQ9-F1
#
_cell.length_a   1.000
_cell.length_b   1.000
_cell.length_c   1.000
_cell.angle_alpha   90.00
_cell.angle_beta   90.00
_cell.angle_gamma   90.00
#
_symmetry.space_group_name_H-M   'P 1'
#
loop_
_entity.id
_entity.type
_entity.pdbx_description
1 polymer ?
#
loop_
_entity_poly.entity_id
_entity_poly.type
_entity_poly.pdbx_seq_one_letter_code
_entity_poly.pdbx_strand_id
1 'polypeptide(L)'
;MAMGKAIVHCKDTPGFIVNRVFVPYLLSCIRLLDEEVATRADIDLAIKLGLAYPMGPLELLDYLGIDTIYNICKEWREAYPDMPEFQIPPLLERMISEGRFGKKIGKGFYDYKD
;
A
#
# COMPACT_ATOMS: atom_id res chain seq x y z
N MET A 1 25.82 16.58 -15.20
CA MET A 1 24.74 17.57 -15.04
C MET A 1 23.82 17.10 -13.92
N ALA A 2 23.51 17.95 -12.94
CA ALA A 2 22.59 17.60 -11.86
C ALA A 2 21.13 17.67 -12.36
N MET A 3 20.32 16.65 -12.09
CA MET A 3 18.95 16.51 -12.63
C MET A 3 17.88 17.38 -11.93
N GLY A 4 18.27 18.44 -11.21
CA GLY A 4 17.32 19.33 -10.50
C GLY A 4 16.46 18.64 -9.43
N LYS A 5 16.87 17.48 -8.92
CA LYS A 5 16.16 16.74 -7.87
C LYS A 5 16.62 17.21 -6.49
N ALA A 6 15.68 17.26 -5.54
CA ALA A 6 16.02 17.40 -4.13
C ALA A 6 16.64 16.10 -3.62
N ILE A 7 17.78 16.18 -2.96
CA ILE A 7 18.52 15.02 -2.46
C ILE A 7 18.24 14.89 -0.96
N VAL A 8 17.92 13.66 -0.52
CA VAL A 8 17.78 13.30 0.89
C VAL A 8 18.73 12.14 1.20
N HIS A 9 19.32 12.16 2.39
CA HIS A 9 20.28 11.14 2.84
C HIS A 9 19.60 10.17 3.82
N CYS A 10 19.85 8.87 3.65
CA CYS A 10 19.36 7.84 4.55
C CYS A 10 20.40 6.72 4.70
N LYS A 11 20.27 5.93 5.78
CA LYS A 11 21.04 4.70 5.95
C LYS A 11 20.47 3.60 5.05
N ASP A 12 21.27 2.57 4.78
CA ASP A 12 20.80 1.38 4.10
C ASP A 12 19.91 0.55 5.04
N THR A 13 18.61 0.80 4.97
CA THR A 13 17.58 0.14 5.76
C THR A 13 16.38 -0.19 4.87
N PRO A 14 15.62 -1.26 5.14
CA PRO A 14 14.47 -1.66 4.34
C PRO A 14 13.51 -0.49 4.09
N GLY A 15 13.24 -0.18 2.83
CA GLY A 15 12.31 0.90 2.45
C GLY A 15 12.83 2.32 2.63
N PHE A 16 14.10 2.51 2.99
CA PHE A 16 14.73 3.82 3.17
C PHE A 16 13.88 4.74 4.07
N ILE A 17 13.52 5.94 3.59
CA ILE A 17 12.64 6.86 4.33
C ILE A 17 11.19 6.68 3.90
N VAL A 18 10.91 6.89 2.61
CA VAL A 18 9.53 7.01 2.11
C VAL A 18 8.79 5.69 2.26
N ASN A 19 9.30 4.59 1.70
CA ASN A 19 8.60 3.30 1.74
C ASN A 19 8.49 2.78 3.17
N ARG A 20 9.49 3.03 4.02
CA ARG A 20 9.49 2.62 5.43
C ARG A 20 8.32 3.20 6.23
N VAL A 21 7.85 4.40 5.89
CA VAL A 21 6.64 5.01 6.49
C VAL A 21 5.39 4.65 5.68
N PHE A 22 5.52 4.69 4.36
CA PHE A 22 4.39 4.63 3.44
C PHE A 22 3.76 3.23 3.37
N VAL A 23 4.57 2.16 3.31
CA VAL A 23 4.03 0.79 3.19
C VAL A 23 3.23 0.39 4.44
N PRO A 24 3.71 0.58 5.69
CA PRO A 24 2.90 0.30 6.88
C PRO A 24 1.61 1.12 6.97
N TYR A 25 1.65 2.38 6.51
CA TYR A 25 0.46 3.22 6.40
C TYR A 25 -0.58 2.58 5.44
N LEU A 26 -0.15 2.11 4.27
CA LEU A 26 -1.04 1.41 3.34
C LEU A 26 -1.60 0.12 3.95
N LEU A 27 -0.77 -0.68 4.61
CA LEU A 27 -1.22 -1.90 5.29
C LEU A 27 -2.26 -1.59 6.37
N SER A 28 -2.10 -0.49 7.09
CA SER A 28 -3.09 -0.04 8.08
C SER A 28 -4.43 0.32 7.42
N CYS A 29 -4.42 0.95 6.24
CA CYS A 29 -5.65 1.23 5.49
C CYS A 29 -6.33 -0.06 4.98
N ILE A 30 -5.56 -1.07 4.60
CA ILE A 30 -6.10 -2.40 4.24
C ILE A 30 -6.72 -3.07 5.47
N ARG A 31 -6.12 -2.94 6.65
CA ARG A 31 -6.67 -3.48 7.91
C ARG A 31 -8.01 -2.88 8.27
N LEU A 32 -8.19 -1.57 8.07
CA LEU A 32 -9.50 -0.93 8.26
C LEU A 32 -10.59 -1.57 7.40
N LEU A 33 -10.25 -2.03 6.19
CA LEU A 33 -11.18 -2.72 5.31
C LEU A 33 -11.39 -4.19 5.72
N ASP A 34 -10.34 -4.88 6.17
CA ASP A 34 -10.42 -6.24 6.75
C ASP A 34 -11.33 -6.30 7.99
N GLU A 35 -11.23 -5.28 8.85
CA GLU A 35 -11.98 -5.15 10.09
C GLU A 35 -13.38 -4.53 9.88
N GLU A 36 -13.77 -4.30 8.62
CA GLU A 36 -15.07 -3.72 8.23
C GLU A 36 -15.37 -2.36 8.91
N VAL A 37 -14.34 -1.58 9.26
CA VAL A 37 -14.49 -0.27 9.92
C VAL A 37 -15.23 0.72 9.03
N ALA A 38 -14.94 0.69 7.73
CA ALA A 38 -15.57 1.54 6.73
C ALA A 38 -15.50 0.90 5.34
N THR A 39 -16.32 1.40 4.41
CA THR A 39 -16.23 0.96 3.02
C THR A 39 -14.92 1.43 2.38
N ARG A 40 -14.45 0.71 1.35
CA ARG A 40 -13.27 1.12 0.57
C ARG A 40 -13.34 2.58 0.08
N ALA A 41 -14.53 3.01 -0.36
CA ALA A 41 -14.75 4.36 -0.88
C ALA A 41 -14.68 5.41 0.23
N ASP A 42 -15.23 5.11 1.41
CA ASP A 42 -15.18 6.03 2.57
C ASP A 42 -13.77 6.13 3.15
N ILE A 43 -13.01 5.03 3.19
CA ILE A 43 -11.59 5.04 3.59
C ILE A 43 -10.80 5.98 2.67
N ASP A 44 -10.96 5.82 1.36
CA ASP A 44 -10.27 6.67 0.39
C ASP A 44 -10.70 8.14 0.48
N LEU A 45 -12.00 8.40 0.64
CA LEU A 45 -12.53 9.75 0.77
C LEU A 45 -12.04 10.43 2.06
N ALA A 46 -12.09 9.72 3.19
CA ALA A 46 -11.67 10.24 4.49
C ALA A 46 -10.19 10.62 4.49
N ILE A 47 -9.32 9.81 3.88
CA ILE A 47 -7.90 10.16 3.76
C ILE A 47 -7.70 11.35 2.80
N LYS A 48 -8.34 11.36 1.64
CA LYS A 48 -8.22 12.46 0.67
C LYS A 48 -8.58 13.79 1.30
N LEU A 49 -9.71 13.85 2.01
CA LEU A 49 -10.19 15.09 2.61
C LEU A 49 -9.51 15.41 3.94
N GLY A 50 -9.30 14.40 4.79
CA GLY A 50 -8.78 14.59 6.14
C GLY A 50 -7.27 14.85 6.19
N LEU A 51 -6.49 14.21 5.30
CA LEU A 51 -5.03 14.38 5.22
C LEU A 51 -4.60 15.21 4.00
N ALA A 52 -5.56 15.72 3.22
CA ALA A 52 -5.31 16.47 1.98
C ALA A 52 -4.47 15.69 0.95
N TYR A 53 -4.63 14.37 0.89
CA TYR A 53 -3.92 13.53 -0.09
C TYR A 53 -4.60 13.61 -1.46
N PRO A 54 -3.82 13.62 -2.56
CA PRO A 54 -4.39 13.73 -3.91
C PRO A 54 -5.12 12.46 -4.37
N MET A 55 -4.88 11.33 -3.70
CA MET A 55 -5.41 10.01 -4.04
C MET A 55 -5.65 9.22 -2.76
N GLY A 56 -6.72 8.42 -2.73
CA GLY A 56 -6.99 7.53 -1.60
C GLY A 56 -5.97 6.38 -1.53
N PRO A 57 -5.68 5.82 -0.34
CA PRO A 57 -4.72 4.73 -0.19
C PRO A 57 -5.06 3.48 -0.98
N LEU A 58 -6.34 3.09 -1.10
CA LEU A 58 -6.75 1.87 -1.81
C LEU A 58 -6.75 2.09 -3.33
N GLU A 59 -7.21 3.25 -3.79
CA GLU A 59 -6.99 3.75 -5.16
C GLU A 59 -5.49 3.74 -5.53
N LEU A 60 -4.64 4.23 -4.62
CA LEU A 60 -3.20 4.31 -4.82
C LEU A 60 -2.55 2.92 -4.85
N LEU A 61 -2.98 2.00 -3.99
CA LEU A 61 -2.54 0.59 -4.02
C LEU A 61 -2.81 -0.05 -5.37
N ASP A 62 -4.01 0.18 -5.94
CA ASP A 62 -4.35 -0.32 -7.27
C ASP A 62 -3.49 0.30 -8.38
N TYR A 63 -3.12 1.58 -8.22
CA TYR A 63 -2.25 2.28 -9.17
C TYR A 63 -0.80 1.78 -9.11
N LEU A 64 -0.27 1.57 -7.89
CA LEU A 64 1.09 1.09 -7.67
C LEU A 64 1.27 -0.38 -8.09
N GLY A 65 0.23 -1.18 -7.92
CA GLY A 65 0.28 -2.64 -8.09
C GLY A 65 0.30 -3.35 -6.75
N ILE A 66 -0.76 -4.12 -6.49
CA ILE A 66 -0.97 -4.80 -5.21
C ILE A 66 0.10 -5.88 -4.98
N ASP A 67 0.49 -6.59 -6.04
CA ASP A 67 1.56 -7.60 -6.03
C ASP A 67 2.94 -7.00 -5.73
N THR A 68 3.22 -5.80 -6.22
CA THR A 68 4.46 -5.09 -5.89
C THR A 68 4.54 -4.78 -4.40
N ILE A 69 3.46 -4.25 -3.81
CA ILE A 69 3.40 -3.98 -2.37
C ILE A 69 3.47 -5.28 -1.57
N TYR A 70 2.77 -6.33 -1.99
CA TYR A 70 2.82 -7.63 -1.34
C TYR A 70 4.23 -8.22 -1.30
N ASN A 71 4.97 -8.17 -2.41
CA ASN A 71 6.33 -8.69 -2.47
C ASN A 71 7.28 -7.94 -1.52
N ILE A 72 7.18 -6.61 -1.47
CA ILE A 72 7.94 -5.80 -0.49
C ILE A 72 7.62 -6.23 0.94
N CYS A 73 6.34 -6.38 1.27
CA CYS A 73 5.91 -6.76 2.61
C CYS A 73 6.36 -8.19 2.97
N LYS A 74 6.38 -9.10 2.00
CA LYS A 74 6.84 -10.48 2.19
C LYS A 74 8.31 -10.51 2.60
N GLU A 75 9.16 -9.76 1.89
CA GLU A 75 10.58 -9.63 2.23
C GLU A 75 10.78 -9.02 3.62
N TRP A 76 10.00 -7.99 3.97
CA TRP A 76 10.11 -7.34 5.28
C TRP A 76 9.63 -8.22 6.43
N ARG A 77 8.52 -8.96 6.24
CA ARG A 77 8.02 -9.92 7.22
C ARG A 77 9.02 -11.04 7.47
N GLU A 78 9.71 -11.52 6.43
CA GLU A 78 10.74 -12.55 6.56
C GLU A 78 11.97 -12.02 7.30
N ALA A 79 12.43 -10.81 6.99
CA ALA A 79 13.59 -10.20 7.64
C ALA A 79 13.30 -9.72 9.09
N TYR A 80 12.06 -9.36 9.40
CA TYR A 80 11.66 -8.79 10.70
C TYR A 80 10.30 -9.38 11.15
N PRO A 81 10.26 -10.68 11.49
CA PRO A 81 9.00 -11.37 11.79
C PRO A 81 8.29 -10.84 13.03
N ASP A 82 9.02 -10.22 13.96
CA ASP A 82 8.46 -9.69 15.21
C ASP A 82 7.90 -8.27 15.07
N MET A 83 8.09 -7.59 13.92
CA MET A 83 7.55 -6.23 13.73
C MET A 83 6.08 -6.28 13.29
N PRO A 84 5.13 -5.81 14.13
CA PRO A 84 3.70 -5.88 13.81
C PRO A 84 3.33 -5.09 12.55
N GLU A 85 4.01 -3.98 12.30
CA GLU A 85 3.75 -3.10 11.18
C GLU A 85 4.13 -3.69 9.80
N PHE A 86 4.88 -4.80 9.74
CA PHE A 86 5.16 -5.53 8.48
C PHE A 86 4.33 -6.79 8.32
N GLN A 87 3.47 -7.09 9.28
CA GLN A 87 2.56 -8.21 9.12
C GLN A 87 1.60 -7.91 7.96
N ILE A 88 1.44 -8.89 7.08
CA ILE A 88 0.60 -8.77 5.89
C ILE A 88 -0.85 -8.99 6.30
N PRO A 89 -1.79 -8.08 6.00
CA PRO A 89 -3.21 -8.28 6.26
C PRO A 89 -3.77 -9.46 5.44
N PRO A 90 -4.68 -10.28 6.00
CA PRO A 90 -5.28 -11.42 5.29
C PRO A 90 -5.95 -11.05 3.95
N LEU A 91 -6.62 -9.89 3.86
CA LEU A 91 -7.22 -9.43 2.60
C LEU A 91 -6.16 -9.28 1.50
N LEU A 92 -4.97 -8.77 1.84
CA LEU A 92 -3.91 -8.59 0.86
C LEU A 92 -3.44 -9.95 0.32
N GLU A 93 -3.24 -10.95 1.19
CA GLU A 93 -2.90 -12.33 0.77
C GLU A 93 -3.99 -12.94 -0.13
N ARG A 94 -5.27 -12.78 0.26
CA ARG A 94 -6.41 -13.25 -0.54
C ARG A 94 -6.43 -12.61 -1.92
N MET A 95 -6.25 -11.28 -2.00
CA MET A 95 -6.26 -10.57 -3.29
C MET A 95 -5.16 -11.06 -4.23
N ILE A 96 -3.98 -11.39 -3.71
CA ILE A 96 -2.91 -12.01 -4.50
C ILE A 96 -3.33 -13.38 -5.02
N SER A 97 -3.92 -14.22 -4.16
CA SER A 97 -4.41 -15.55 -4.57
C SER A 97 -5.52 -15.48 -5.64
N GLU A 98 -6.32 -14.41 -5.63
CA GLU A 98 -7.40 -14.14 -6.60
C GLU A 98 -6.91 -13.48 -7.90
N GLY A 99 -5.62 -13.16 -8.02
CA GLY A 99 -5.07 -12.46 -9.19
C GLY A 99 -5.51 -10.99 -9.32
N ARG A 100 -5.86 -10.35 -8.20
CA ARG A 100 -6.30 -8.95 -8.16
C ARG A 100 -5.09 -8.04 -7.94
N PHE A 101 -4.46 -7.62 -9.05
CA PHE A 101 -3.22 -6.85 -8.99
C PHE A 101 -3.37 -5.34 -9.19
N GLY A 102 -4.61 -4.83 -9.17
CA GLY A 102 -4.89 -3.41 -9.33
C GLY A 102 -5.18 -3.04 -10.77
N LYS A 103 -4.96 -1.76 -11.08
CA LYS A 103 -5.33 -1.13 -12.35
C LYS A 103 -4.71 -1.84 -13.55
N LYS A 104 -3.50 -2.39 -13.40
CA LYS A 104 -2.77 -3.06 -14.49
C LYS A 104 -3.44 -4.34 -15.03
N ILE A 105 -4.29 -5.00 -14.24
CA ILE A 105 -5.09 -6.17 -14.66
C ILE A 105 -6.59 -5.81 -14.78
N GLY A 106 -6.93 -4.54 -14.60
CA GLY A 106 -8.32 -4.06 -14.61
C GLY A 106 -9.10 -4.40 -13.35
N LYS A 107 -8.49 -4.98 -12.31
CA LYS A 107 -9.17 -5.36 -11.07
C LYS A 107 -8.24 -5.40 -9.87
N GLY A 108 -8.62 -4.70 -8.80
CA GLY A 108 -7.93 -4.65 -7.53
C GLY A 108 -8.90 -4.43 -6.37
N PHE A 109 -8.68 -3.38 -5.57
CA PHE A 109 -9.68 -2.86 -4.63
C PHE A 109 -10.89 -2.27 -5.36
N TYR A 110 -10.66 -1.72 -6.55
CA TYR A 110 -11.68 -1.26 -7.48
C TYR A 110 -11.73 -2.12 -8.74
N ASP A 111 -12.86 -2.06 -9.44
CA ASP A 111 -12.99 -2.61 -10.80
C ASP A 111 -12.67 -1.48 -11.79
N TYR A 112 -11.85 -1.78 -12.78
CA TYR A 112 -11.41 -0.85 -13.83
C TYR A 112 -11.72 -1.40 -15.22
N LYS A 113 -12.57 -2.43 -15.29
CA LYS A 113 -13.15 -2.84 -16.56
C LYS A 113 -14.24 -1.84 -16.91
N ASP A 114 -14.09 -1.20 -18.06
CA ASP A 114 -15.17 -0.45 -18.72
C ASP A 114 -16.34 -1.40 -19.07
#